data_AF-A0A2C9M766-F1
#
_entry.id   AF-A0A2C9M766-F1
#
_cell.length_a   1.000
_cell.length_b   1.000
_cell.length_c   1.000
_cell.angle_alpha   90.00
_cell.angle_beta   90.00
_cell.angle_gamma   90.00
#
_symmetry.space_group_name_H-M   'P 1'
#
loop_
_entity.id
_entity.type
_entity.pdbx_description
1 polymer ?
#
loop_
_entity_poly.entity_id
_entity_poly.type
_entity_poly.pdbx_seq_one_letter_code
_entity_poly.pdbx_strand_id
1 'polypeptide(L)'
;MKTSHSVEVHVLGAEKEAEMFHPFLELARLLSPLKVQLHLFGDQLVHHSSCSSENFSFSTHPGLYHASISSVSTLPHIAIGFNAGLSAYPSFKETLEILLHQRCPVYCTDYCYLSLLHSRKALKKSKLGSLSDAQINPFRCPFRIFTSDSNLPRYSNAWAFHIKSLN
;
A
#
# COMPACT_ATOMS: atom_id res chain seq x y z
N MET A 1 9.53 32.32 5.84
CA MET A 1 9.69 30.95 6.38
C MET A 1 9.08 29.99 5.37
N LYS A 2 9.86 29.10 4.74
CA LYS A 2 9.28 28.03 3.92
C LYS A 2 8.68 27.01 4.88
N THR A 3 7.37 26.82 4.85
CA THR A 3 6.71 25.71 5.54
C THR A 3 7.11 24.44 4.79
N SER A 4 8.01 23.64 5.37
CA SER A 4 8.30 22.30 4.86
C SER A 4 7.06 21.43 5.08
N HIS A 5 6.34 21.14 4.01
CA HIS A 5 5.19 20.24 4.05
C HIS A 5 5.73 18.80 4.08
N SER A 6 5.27 18.01 5.04
CA SER A 6 5.58 16.59 5.15
C SER A 6 4.41 15.74 4.70
N VAL A 7 4.69 14.64 4.01
CA VAL A 7 3.71 13.62 3.64
C VAL A 7 4.08 12.29 4.25
N GLU A 8 3.13 11.73 4.98
CA GLU A 8 3.20 10.43 5.65
C GLU A 8 2.52 9.39 4.76
N VAL A 9 3.30 8.41 4.29
CA VAL A 9 2.85 7.34 3.41
C VAL A 9 2.99 6.03 4.14
N HIS A 10 1.89 5.29 4.31
CA HIS A 10 1.92 3.97 4.92
C HIS A 10 1.80 2.89 3.82
N VAL A 11 2.75 1.96 3.76
CA VAL A 11 2.73 0.82 2.84
C VAL A 11 2.30 -0.43 3.60
N LEU A 12 1.29 -1.12 3.10
CA LEU A 12 0.65 -2.28 3.71
C LEU A 12 1.12 -3.57 3.03
N GLY A 13 1.48 -4.59 3.81
CA GLY A 13 1.98 -5.86 3.25
C GLY A 13 3.28 -5.64 2.48
N ALA A 14 4.21 -4.93 3.11
CA ALA A 14 5.38 -4.36 2.48
C ALA A 14 6.61 -5.29 2.55
N GLU A 15 6.42 -6.61 2.59
CA GLU A 15 7.49 -7.59 2.77
C GLU A 15 8.54 -7.49 1.65
N LYS A 16 8.09 -7.27 0.40
CA LYS A 16 8.98 -7.16 -0.76
C LYS A 16 9.59 -5.76 -0.88
N GLU A 17 8.83 -4.74 -0.46
CA GLU A 17 9.20 -3.33 -0.58
C GLU A 17 10.17 -2.89 0.52
N ALA A 18 10.21 -3.60 1.66
CA ALA A 18 11.12 -3.31 2.78
C ALA A 18 12.60 -3.33 2.40
N GLU A 19 12.98 -4.12 1.39
CA GLU A 19 14.34 -4.20 0.89
C GLU A 19 14.66 -3.15 -0.19
N MET A 20 13.67 -2.38 -0.65
CA MET A 20 13.76 -1.47 -1.80
C MET A 20 14.07 -0.02 -1.42
N PHE A 21 14.93 0.21 -0.41
CA PHE A 21 15.23 1.57 0.06
C PHE A 21 15.73 2.51 -1.06
N HIS A 22 16.70 2.06 -1.87
CA HIS A 22 17.29 2.91 -2.92
C HIS A 22 16.28 3.32 -4.01
N PRO A 23 15.44 2.43 -4.56
CA PRO A 23 14.34 2.85 -5.43
C PRO A 23 13.43 3.93 -4.81
N PHE A 24 13.12 3.82 -3.52
CA PHE A 24 12.29 4.83 -2.85
C PHE A 24 13.03 6.15 -2.59
N LEU A 25 14.37 6.14 -2.49
CA LEU A 25 15.15 7.38 -2.35
C LEU A 25 14.97 8.31 -3.55
N GLU A 26 14.69 7.78 -4.75
CA GLU A 26 14.38 8.61 -5.91
C GLU A 26 13.12 9.47 -5.68
N LEU A 27 12.19 9.04 -4.81
CA LEU A 27 11.05 9.88 -4.40
C LEU A 27 11.49 11.16 -3.70
N ALA A 28 12.56 11.11 -2.91
CA ALA A 28 13.13 12.27 -2.22
C ALA A 28 13.46 13.38 -3.24
N ARG A 29 14.16 12.99 -4.30
CA ARG A 29 14.60 13.89 -5.37
C ARG A 29 13.45 14.40 -6.21
N LEU A 30 12.51 13.52 -6.57
CA LEU A 30 11.36 13.88 -7.42
C LEU A 30 10.35 14.77 -6.70
N LEU A 31 10.20 14.65 -5.38
CA LEU A 31 9.20 15.37 -4.60
C LEU A 31 9.77 16.57 -3.84
N SER A 32 11.05 16.93 -4.02
CA SER A 32 11.65 18.11 -3.40
C SER A 32 10.86 19.39 -3.75
N PRO A 33 10.52 20.26 -2.76
CA PRO A 33 11.03 20.33 -1.40
C PRO A 33 10.18 19.60 -0.32
N LEU A 34 9.26 18.72 -0.70
CA LEU A 34 8.38 17.99 0.21
C LEU A 34 9.17 17.00 1.08
N LYS A 35 8.93 16.95 2.39
CA LYS A 35 9.47 15.85 3.21
C LYS A 35 8.58 14.62 3.08
N VAL A 36 9.14 13.46 2.80
CA VAL A 36 8.39 12.21 2.64
C VAL A 36 8.79 11.23 3.73
N GLN A 37 7.80 10.74 4.49
CA GLN A 37 7.98 9.72 5.52
C GLN A 37 7.25 8.45 5.10
N LEU A 38 8.00 7.38 4.85
CA LEU A 38 7.47 6.09 4.40
C LEU A 38 7.51 5.10 5.57
N HIS A 39 6.35 4.57 5.94
CA HIS A 39 6.20 3.55 6.97
C HIS A 39 5.73 2.25 6.33
N LEU A 40 6.54 1.19 6.40
CA LEU A 40 6.30 -0.08 5.74
C LEU A 40 5.91 -1.12 6.78
N PHE A 41 4.72 -1.68 6.65
CA PHE A 41 4.16 -2.67 7.57
C PHE A 41 4.09 -4.02 6.90
N GLY A 42 4.58 -5.07 7.57
CA GLY A 42 4.60 -6.42 7.00
C GLY A 42 4.79 -7.49 8.05
N ASP A 43 4.05 -8.58 7.93
CA ASP A 43 4.01 -9.67 8.90
C ASP A 43 5.32 -10.46 8.94
N GLN A 44 5.98 -10.57 7.79
CA GLN A 44 7.24 -11.31 7.65
C GLN A 44 8.49 -10.43 7.82
N LEU A 45 8.32 -9.18 8.25
CA LEU A 45 9.46 -8.29 8.52
C LEU A 45 10.09 -8.67 9.87
N VAL A 46 11.38 -8.96 9.85
CA VAL A 46 12.08 -9.49 11.04
C VAL A 46 12.50 -8.37 12.00
N HIS A 47 12.82 -7.19 11.47
CA HIS A 47 13.38 -6.10 12.26
C HIS A 47 12.72 -4.75 11.93
N HIS A 48 12.52 -3.95 12.98
CA HIS A 48 12.33 -2.52 12.80
C HIS A 48 13.65 -1.93 12.31
N SER A 49 13.61 -1.31 11.15
CA SER A 49 14.74 -0.61 10.56
C SER A 49 14.28 0.78 10.17
N SER A 50 15.14 1.77 10.34
CA SER A 50 14.87 3.13 9.90
C SER A 50 16.08 3.70 9.19
N CYS A 51 15.86 4.27 8.02
CA CYS A 51 16.88 4.97 7.25
C CYS A 51 16.33 6.33 6.83
N SER A 52 17.18 7.35 6.78
CA SER A 52 16.79 8.69 6.33
C SER A 52 17.89 9.29 5.49
N SER A 53 17.51 9.95 4.41
CA SER A 53 18.44 10.68 3.54
C SER A 53 17.71 11.83 2.88
N GLU A 54 18.36 12.99 2.77
CA GLU A 54 17.80 14.20 2.17
C GLU A 54 16.44 14.58 2.82
N ASN A 55 15.38 14.70 2.03
CA ASN A 55 14.00 14.95 2.44
C ASN A 55 13.16 13.67 2.60
N PHE A 56 13.78 12.49 2.70
CA PHE A 56 13.09 11.20 2.78
C PHE A 56 13.48 10.40 4.02
N SER A 57 12.48 9.81 4.69
CA SER A 57 12.66 8.82 5.75
C SER A 57 11.88 7.55 5.44
N PHE A 58 12.44 6.43 5.85
CA PHE A 58 11.97 5.08 5.57
C PHE A 58 12.02 4.29 6.87
N SER A 59 10.91 3.73 7.32
CA SER A 59 10.82 2.95 8.56
C SER A 59 10.02 1.67 8.35
N THR A 60 10.55 0.53 8.78
CA THR A 60 9.88 -0.77 8.72
C THR A 60 9.28 -1.14 10.06
N HIS A 61 8.07 -1.71 10.04
CA HIS A 61 7.30 -2.09 11.21
C HIS A 61 6.89 -3.56 11.07
N PRO A 62 7.54 -4.47 11.84
CA PRO A 62 7.14 -5.86 11.93
C PRO A 62 5.67 -6.03 12.34
N GLY A 63 4.97 -6.94 11.68
CA GLY A 63 3.59 -7.28 11.97
C GLY A 63 2.56 -6.61 11.04
N LEU A 64 1.32 -7.06 11.19
CA LEU A 64 0.17 -6.51 10.47
C LEU A 64 -0.10 -5.07 10.87
N TYR A 65 -0.57 -4.25 9.92
CA TYR A 65 -0.80 -2.82 10.12
C TYR A 65 -1.62 -2.50 11.38
N HIS A 66 -2.75 -3.17 11.57
CA HIS A 66 -3.65 -2.93 12.70
C HIS A 66 -3.05 -3.30 14.07
N ALA A 67 -2.02 -4.16 14.10
CA ALA A 67 -1.30 -4.51 15.32
C ALA A 67 -0.16 -3.53 15.61
N SER A 68 0.50 -3.03 14.55
CA SER A 68 1.74 -2.27 14.68
C SER A 68 1.56 -0.76 14.55
N ILE A 69 0.39 -0.26 14.12
CA ILE A 69 0.17 1.18 13.91
C ILE A 69 0.38 2.04 15.15
N SER A 70 0.22 1.48 16.37
CA SER A 70 0.48 2.20 17.62
C SER A 70 1.96 2.60 17.80
N SER A 71 2.90 2.01 17.05
CA SER A 71 4.30 2.43 17.06
C SER A 71 4.54 3.74 16.31
N VAL A 72 3.59 4.17 15.48
CA VAL A 72 3.68 5.38 14.65
C VAL A 72 2.78 6.46 15.24
N SER A 73 3.37 7.61 15.57
CA SER A 73 2.66 8.73 16.20
C SER A 73 1.91 9.63 15.20
N THR A 74 2.20 9.50 13.91
CA THR A 74 1.61 10.30 12.85
C THR A 74 0.49 9.55 12.12
N LEU A 75 -0.52 10.29 11.67
CA LEU A 75 -1.57 9.74 10.82
C LEU A 75 -1.08 9.69 9.36
N PRO A 76 -1.41 8.62 8.61
CA PRO A 76 -1.10 8.57 7.20
C PRO A 76 -1.89 9.64 6.43
N HIS A 77 -1.21 10.28 5.48
CA HIS A 77 -1.88 11.07 4.45
C HIS A 77 -2.43 10.17 3.34
N ILE A 78 -1.80 9.01 3.14
CA ILE A 78 -2.19 8.00 2.17
C ILE A 78 -1.68 6.62 2.62
N ALA A 79 -2.48 5.58 2.39
CA ALA A 79 -2.07 4.20 2.55
C ALA A 79 -2.03 3.48 1.19
N ILE A 80 -1.01 2.67 0.95
CA ILE A 80 -0.78 1.96 -0.31
C ILE A 80 -0.57 0.47 -0.03
N GLY A 81 -1.36 -0.39 -0.68
CA GLY A 81 -1.18 -1.85 -0.64
C GLY A 81 -0.82 -2.40 -2.01
N PHE A 82 0.42 -2.86 -2.20
CA PHE A 82 0.83 -3.46 -3.47
C PHE A 82 0.37 -4.92 -3.54
N ASN A 83 -0.34 -5.28 -4.60
CA ASN A 83 -0.93 -6.62 -4.77
C ASN A 83 -1.72 -7.06 -3.54
N ALA A 84 -2.53 -6.14 -3.01
CA ALA A 84 -3.14 -6.26 -1.69
C ALA A 84 -3.97 -7.54 -1.52
N GLY A 85 -4.55 -8.08 -2.61
CA GLY A 85 -5.23 -9.37 -2.58
C GLY A 85 -6.29 -9.43 -1.49
N LEU A 86 -7.17 -8.42 -1.42
CA LEU A 86 -8.09 -8.21 -0.27
C LEU A 86 -8.97 -9.42 0.05
N SER A 87 -9.22 -10.28 -0.94
CA SER A 87 -9.97 -11.53 -0.75
C SER A 87 -9.13 -12.68 -0.18
N ALA A 88 -7.82 -12.69 -0.42
CA ALA A 88 -6.90 -13.74 -0.01
C ALA A 88 -6.41 -13.55 1.43
N TYR A 89 -6.39 -12.30 1.92
CA TYR A 89 -5.88 -11.94 3.23
C TYR A 89 -6.99 -11.34 4.10
N PRO A 90 -7.70 -12.15 4.92
CA PRO A 90 -8.79 -11.66 5.76
C PRO A 90 -8.37 -10.55 6.74
N SER A 91 -7.10 -10.55 7.17
CA SER A 91 -6.49 -9.54 8.04
C SER A 91 -6.50 -8.11 7.48
N PHE A 92 -6.79 -7.93 6.18
CA PHE A 92 -7.03 -6.61 5.62
C PHE A 92 -8.30 -5.96 6.17
N LYS A 93 -9.28 -6.73 6.67
CA LYS A 93 -10.54 -6.17 7.18
C LYS A 93 -10.28 -5.18 8.31
N GLU A 94 -9.54 -5.60 9.33
CA GLU A 94 -9.19 -4.80 10.51
C GLU A 94 -8.34 -3.58 10.12
N THR A 95 -7.39 -3.78 9.20
CA THR A 95 -6.57 -2.70 8.63
C THR A 95 -7.42 -1.63 7.94
N LEU A 96 -8.40 -2.05 7.12
CA LEU A 96 -9.29 -1.14 6.42
C LEU A 96 -10.28 -0.44 7.35
N GLU A 97 -10.76 -1.10 8.39
CA GLU A 97 -11.60 -0.47 9.43
C GLU A 97 -10.90 0.74 10.04
N ILE A 98 -9.63 0.59 10.43
CA ILE A 98 -8.82 1.67 11.00
C ILE A 98 -8.64 2.81 9.98
N LEU A 99 -8.15 2.49 8.78
CA LEU A 99 -7.82 3.50 7.76
C LEU A 99 -9.04 4.29 7.29
N LEU A 100 -10.17 3.60 7.06
CA LEU A 100 -11.40 4.24 6.63
C LEU A 100 -12.03 5.07 7.75
N HIS A 101 -11.98 4.62 9.01
CA HIS A 101 -12.40 5.42 10.16
C HIS A 101 -11.59 6.72 10.28
N GLN A 102 -10.29 6.65 10.01
CA GLN A 102 -9.39 7.81 9.96
C GLN A 102 -9.59 8.68 8.70
N ARG A 103 -10.49 8.31 7.79
CA ARG A 103 -10.68 8.94 6.47
C ARG A 103 -9.38 9.00 5.65
N CYS A 104 -8.48 8.05 5.88
CA CYS A 104 -7.24 7.92 5.11
C CYS A 104 -7.56 7.40 3.70
N PRO A 105 -7.09 8.07 2.63
CA PRO A 105 -7.15 7.52 1.28
C PRO A 105 -6.36 6.21 1.18
N VAL A 106 -7.01 5.13 0.76
CA VAL A 106 -6.37 3.82 0.57
C VAL A 106 -6.34 3.46 -0.90
N TYR A 107 -5.13 3.30 -1.44
CA TYR A 107 -4.88 2.85 -2.80
C TYR A 107 -4.29 1.46 -2.77
N CYS A 108 -4.68 0.63 -3.73
CA CYS A 108 -4.14 -0.71 -3.84
C CYS A 108 -3.89 -1.09 -5.30
N THR A 109 -3.07 -2.11 -5.49
CA THR A 109 -2.97 -2.81 -6.77
C THR A 109 -3.36 -4.27 -6.65
N ASP A 110 -3.75 -4.87 -7.76
CA ASP A 110 -3.94 -6.32 -7.93
C ASP A 110 -3.19 -6.82 -9.17
N TYR A 111 -2.64 -8.03 -9.08
CA TYR A 111 -1.75 -8.59 -10.11
C TYR A 111 -2.49 -9.08 -11.36
N CYS A 112 -3.81 -9.31 -11.29
CA CYS A 112 -4.65 -9.67 -12.43
C CYS A 112 -6.10 -9.24 -12.22
N TYR A 113 -6.87 -9.23 -13.31
CA TYR A 113 -8.28 -8.81 -13.26
C TYR A 113 -9.14 -9.72 -12.39
N LEU A 114 -8.83 -11.02 -12.34
CA LEU A 114 -9.54 -11.96 -11.49
C LEU A 114 -9.34 -11.64 -9.99
N SER A 115 -8.11 -11.33 -9.57
CA SER A 115 -7.82 -10.88 -8.20
C SER A 115 -8.63 -9.64 -7.83
N LEU A 116 -8.67 -8.65 -8.72
CA LEU A 116 -9.49 -7.45 -8.56
C LEU A 116 -10.99 -7.77 -8.36
N LEU A 117 -11.55 -8.70 -9.14
CA LEU A 117 -12.94 -9.11 -8.98
C LEU A 117 -13.20 -9.75 -7.62
N HIS A 118 -12.26 -10.54 -7.11
CA HIS A 118 -12.36 -11.13 -5.78
C HIS A 118 -12.21 -10.07 -4.69
N SER A 119 -11.25 -9.15 -4.81
CA SER A 119 -11.11 -7.99 -3.92
C SER A 119 -12.41 -7.18 -3.84
N ARG A 120 -13.08 -6.92 -4.99
CA ARG A 120 -14.38 -6.24 -5.04
C ARG A 120 -15.46 -6.99 -4.27
N LYS A 121 -15.55 -8.31 -4.46
CA LYS A 121 -16.52 -9.16 -3.76
C LYS A 121 -16.25 -9.20 -2.26
N ALA A 122 -15.00 -9.32 -1.85
CA ALA A 122 -14.57 -9.33 -0.45
C ALA A 122 -14.96 -8.03 0.25
N LEU A 123 -14.66 -6.89 -0.38
CA LEU A 123 -15.01 -5.56 0.17
C LEU A 123 -16.52 -5.35 0.27
N LYS A 124 -17.29 -5.79 -0.74
CA LYS A 124 -18.76 -5.74 -0.68
C LYS A 124 -19.32 -6.61 0.45
N LYS A 125 -18.72 -7.79 0.68
CA LYS A 125 -19.12 -8.72 1.76
C LYS A 125 -18.78 -8.16 3.14
N SER A 126 -17.64 -7.48 3.29
CA SER A 126 -17.22 -6.89 4.56
C SER A 126 -18.01 -5.64 4.95
N LYS A 127 -18.75 -5.04 4.01
CA LYS A 127 -19.50 -3.78 4.20
C LYS A 127 -18.61 -2.61 4.65
N LEU A 128 -17.31 -2.66 4.33
CA LEU A 128 -16.39 -1.58 4.67
C LEU A 128 -16.35 -0.48 3.61
N GLY A 129 -16.63 -0.82 2.35
CA GLY A 129 -16.41 0.11 1.26
C GLY A 129 -16.90 -0.40 -0.09
N SER A 130 -16.54 0.36 -1.12
CA SER A 130 -16.62 -0.06 -2.51
C SER A 130 -15.29 0.23 -3.22
N LEU A 131 -14.99 -0.51 -4.27
CA LEU A 131 -13.84 -0.19 -5.11
C LEU A 131 -14.20 0.91 -6.10
N SER A 132 -13.24 1.79 -6.37
CA SER A 132 -13.29 2.69 -7.53
C SER A 132 -13.33 1.92 -8.84
N ASP A 133 -13.55 2.65 -9.94
CA ASP A 133 -13.29 2.12 -11.26
C ASP A 133 -11.79 1.86 -11.38
N ALA A 134 -11.44 0.58 -11.39
CA ALA A 134 -10.05 0.16 -11.44
C ALA A 134 -9.49 0.45 -12.83
N GLN A 135 -8.24 0.91 -12.87
CA GLN A 135 -7.53 1.21 -14.09
C GLN A 135 -6.31 0.32 -14.23
N ILE A 136 -5.90 0.04 -15.46
CA ILE A 136 -4.59 -0.59 -15.69
C ILE A 136 -3.53 0.37 -15.17
N ASN A 137 -2.60 -0.15 -14.37
CA ASN A 137 -1.57 0.64 -13.72
C ASN A 137 -0.81 1.50 -14.77
N PRO A 138 -0.87 2.84 -14.66
CA PRO A 138 -0.29 3.74 -15.64
C PRO A 138 1.24 3.74 -15.61
N PHE A 139 1.85 3.28 -14.52
CA PHE A 139 3.31 3.34 -14.33
C PHE A 139 4.09 2.24 -15.07
N ARG A 140 3.42 1.44 -15.92
CA ARG A 140 4.01 0.51 -16.92
C ARG A 140 5.26 -0.27 -16.49
N CYS A 141 5.36 -0.67 -15.21
CA CYS A 141 6.28 -1.72 -14.71
C CYS A 141 5.67 -3.12 -14.49
N PRO A 142 4.61 -3.58 -15.20
CA PRO A 142 4.11 -4.93 -15.01
C PRO A 142 5.03 -5.93 -15.74
N PHE A 143 5.94 -6.58 -15.01
CA PHE A 143 6.59 -7.79 -15.54
C PHE A 143 5.52 -8.86 -15.68
N ARG A 144 5.37 -9.43 -16.87
CA ARG A 144 4.45 -10.55 -17.09
C ARG A 144 4.95 -11.75 -16.29
N ILE A 145 4.10 -12.26 -15.41
CA ILE A 145 4.38 -13.44 -14.61
C ILE A 145 3.72 -14.62 -15.29
N PHE A 146 4.54 -15.58 -15.74
CA PHE A 146 4.05 -16.84 -16.30
C PHE A 146 3.79 -17.82 -15.15
N THR A 147 2.57 -18.33 -15.07
CA THR A 147 2.18 -19.32 -14.05
C THR A 147 1.51 -20.50 -14.74
N SER A 148 1.81 -21.72 -14.30
CA SER A 148 1.17 -22.96 -14.78
C SER A 148 -0.32 -23.04 -14.48
N ASP A 149 -0.78 -22.32 -13.45
CA ASP A 149 -2.06 -22.61 -12.80
C ASP A 149 -3.25 -21.93 -13.48
N SER A 150 -3.01 -20.92 -14.32
CA SER A 150 -4.07 -20.25 -15.07
C SER A 150 -3.53 -19.67 -16.38
N ASN A 151 -4.26 -19.86 -17.48
CA ASN A 151 -3.94 -19.24 -18.77
C ASN A 151 -4.33 -17.73 -18.84
N LEU A 152 -4.44 -17.07 -17.69
CA LEU A 152 -4.78 -15.66 -17.59
C LEU A 152 -3.50 -14.81 -17.47
N PRO A 153 -3.41 -13.65 -18.14
CA PRO A 153 -2.30 -12.72 -17.94
C PRO A 153 -2.20 -12.27 -16.49
N ARG A 154 -1.03 -12.48 -15.89
CA ARG A 154 -0.66 -11.97 -14.56
C ARG A 154 0.52 -11.03 -14.69
N TYR A 155 0.54 -9.99 -13.87
CA TYR A 155 1.66 -9.07 -13.82
C TYR A 155 1.96 -8.62 -12.40
N SER A 156 3.17 -8.11 -12.17
CA SER A 156 3.63 -7.67 -10.84
C SER A 156 2.78 -6.62 -10.13
N ASN A 157 1.96 -5.80 -10.82
CA ASN A 157 1.10 -4.76 -10.22
C ASN A 157 0.03 -4.22 -11.21
N ALA A 158 -0.72 -5.11 -11.86
CA ALA A 158 -1.49 -4.82 -13.07
C ALA A 158 -2.61 -3.77 -12.94
N TRP A 159 -3.45 -3.86 -11.91
CA TRP A 159 -4.67 -3.06 -11.78
C TRP A 159 -4.58 -2.17 -10.56
N ALA A 160 -4.69 -0.85 -10.73
CA ALA A 160 -4.72 0.11 -9.65
C ALA A 160 -6.16 0.53 -9.34
N PHE A 161 -6.48 0.68 -8.06
CA PHE A 161 -7.79 1.11 -7.59
C PHE A 161 -7.66 1.79 -6.22
N HIS A 162 -8.70 2.50 -5.81
CA HIS A 162 -8.80 3.03 -4.45
C HIS A 162 -10.09 2.57 -3.79
N ILE A 163 -10.05 2.53 -2.46
CA ILE A 163 -11.19 2.11 -1.64
C ILE A 163 -12.00 3.36 -1.29
N LYS A 164 -13.28 3.33 -1.60
CA LYS A 164 -14.25 4.37 -1.24
C LYS A 164 -14.98 3.93 0.02
N SER A 165 -14.95 4.76 1.06
CA SER A 165 -15.78 4.55 2.25
C SER A 165 -17.26 4.54 1.85
N LEU A 166 -18.05 3.70 2.49
CA LEU A 166 -19.49 3.90 2.54
C LEU A 166 -19.68 5.06 3.53
N ASN A 167 -20.14 6.22 3.07
CA ASN A 167 -20.44 7.33 3.97
C ASN A 167 -21.62 7.00 4.88
#